data_AF-A0A428ZE67-F1
#
_entry.id   AF-A0A428ZE67-F1
#
_cell.length_a   1.000
_cell.length_b   1.000
_cell.length_c   1.000
_cell.angle_alpha   90.00
_cell.angle_beta   90.00
_cell.angle_gamma   90.00
#
_symmetry.space_group_name_H-M   'P 1'
#
loop_
_entity.id
_entity.type
_entity.pdbx_description
1 polymer ?
#
loop_
_entity_poly.entity_id
_entity_poly.type
_entity_poly.pdbx_seq_one_letter_code
_entity_poly.pdbx_strand_id
1 'polypeptide(L)'
;MPTSETESRHDAELCPDCELPMVRPSVPNLIGYPKDGPLTKSTPLQRVLALADTTNVDVFDLTDGTPADVSALATLSQDNDNLAATIGLAPDLTDDLRTDVIAFAIALIVAMPQTITSTPKGAIAISRTRLDPATDGPGHLARHMLYTCGRTTPSATFAVAAV
;
A
#
# COMPACT_ATOMS: atom_id res chain seq x y z
N MET A 1 -7.34 25.58 -31.71
CA MET A 1 -7.51 25.73 -30.25
C MET A 1 -7.88 24.36 -29.70
N PRO A 2 -7.17 23.84 -28.69
CA PRO A 2 -7.45 22.52 -28.15
C PRO A 2 -8.67 22.59 -27.26
N THR A 3 -9.67 21.74 -27.50
CA THR A 3 -10.67 21.41 -26.48
C THR A 3 -10.09 20.26 -25.68
N SER A 4 -9.51 20.57 -24.53
CA SER A 4 -9.28 19.60 -23.47
C SER A 4 -10.64 19.05 -23.05
N GLU A 5 -11.06 17.95 -23.66
CA GLU A 5 -12.11 17.11 -23.10
C GLU A 5 -11.59 16.61 -21.76
N THR A 6 -11.96 17.35 -20.73
CA THR A 6 -11.86 16.91 -19.35
C THR A 6 -12.88 15.79 -19.27
N GLU A 7 -12.43 14.53 -19.35
CA GLU A 7 -13.28 13.38 -19.04
C GLU A 7 -14.10 13.73 -17.80
N SER A 8 -15.42 13.72 -17.99
CA SER A 8 -16.39 14.18 -17.03
C SER A 8 -16.15 13.48 -15.70
N ARG A 9 -15.91 14.25 -14.64
CA ARG A 9 -15.80 13.79 -13.23
C ARG A 9 -17.09 13.13 -12.69
N HIS A 10 -18.07 12.83 -13.53
CA HIS A 10 -19.43 12.45 -13.12
C HIS A 10 -19.67 10.94 -12.92
N ASP A 11 -18.73 10.06 -13.30
CA ASP A 11 -18.86 8.59 -13.13
C ASP A 11 -17.79 7.96 -12.22
N ALA A 12 -17.12 8.77 -11.37
CA ALA A 12 -16.16 8.22 -10.43
C ALA A 12 -16.90 7.44 -9.32
N GLU A 13 -16.58 6.15 -9.16
CA GLU A 13 -17.04 5.34 -8.03
C GLU A 13 -16.65 6.06 -6.74
N LEU A 14 -17.62 6.37 -5.87
CA LEU A 14 -17.32 7.01 -4.60
C LEU A 14 -16.86 5.94 -3.60
N CYS A 15 -15.88 6.30 -2.77
CA CYS A 15 -15.50 5.47 -1.65
C CYS A 15 -16.72 5.37 -0.69
N PRO A 16 -17.19 4.18 -0.34
CA PRO A 16 -18.37 4.03 0.51
C PRO A 16 -18.18 4.58 1.92
N ASP A 17 -16.92 4.81 2.34
CA ASP A 17 -16.59 5.22 3.71
C ASP A 17 -16.37 6.74 3.83
N CYS A 18 -15.68 7.36 2.86
CA CYS A 18 -15.31 8.78 2.91
C CYS A 18 -15.98 9.64 1.82
N GLU A 19 -16.78 9.03 0.95
CA GLU A 19 -17.49 9.68 -0.17
C GLU A 19 -16.58 10.40 -1.18
N LEU A 20 -15.26 10.25 -1.06
CA LEU A 20 -14.31 10.80 -2.01
C LEU A 20 -14.29 9.95 -3.29
N PRO A 21 -14.12 10.58 -4.47
CA PRO A 21 -13.96 9.86 -5.72
C PRO A 21 -12.80 8.87 -5.68
N MET A 22 -13.09 7.61 -5.95
CA MET A 22 -12.09 6.58 -6.22
C MET A 22 -11.67 6.71 -7.68
N VAL A 23 -10.44 7.17 -7.92
CA VAL A 23 -9.93 7.39 -9.27
C VAL A 23 -8.97 6.27 -9.64
N ARG A 24 -9.22 5.63 -10.79
CA ARG A 24 -8.23 4.82 -11.50
C ARG A 24 -7.68 5.64 -12.64
N PRO A 25 -6.46 6.19 -12.52
CA PRO A 25 -5.90 6.98 -13.58
C PRO A 25 -5.70 6.11 -14.82
N SER A 26 -6.22 6.57 -15.97
CA SER A 26 -5.84 6.00 -17.25
C SER A 26 -4.44 6.50 -17.60
N VAL A 27 -3.44 5.61 -17.59
CA VAL A 27 -2.03 5.97 -17.86
C VAL A 27 -1.85 6.78 -19.16
N PRO A 28 -2.51 6.44 -20.29
CA PRO A 28 -2.46 7.26 -21.50
C PRO A 28 -2.92 8.72 -21.31
N ASN A 29 -3.78 8.98 -20.33
CA ASN A 29 -4.34 10.31 -20.04
C ASN A 29 -3.48 11.10 -19.02
N LEU A 30 -2.45 10.48 -18.43
CA LEU A 30 -1.53 11.15 -17.52
C LEU A 30 -0.34 11.77 -18.27
N ILE A 31 -0.47 13.04 -18.65
CA ILE A 31 0.59 13.80 -19.31
C ILE A 31 1.83 13.85 -18.40
N GLY A 32 2.98 13.40 -18.92
CA GLY A 32 4.26 13.42 -18.19
C GLY A 32 4.46 12.28 -17.19
N TYR A 33 3.56 11.28 -17.13
CA TYR A 33 3.75 10.11 -16.29
C TYR A 33 4.95 9.26 -16.74
N PRO A 34 5.80 8.77 -15.83
CA PRO A 34 6.94 7.93 -16.19
C PRO A 34 6.51 6.68 -16.95
N LYS A 35 7.23 6.33 -18.03
CA LYS A 35 6.92 5.15 -18.86
C LYS A 35 6.97 3.84 -18.07
N ASP A 36 7.82 3.79 -17.07
CA ASP A 36 8.07 2.67 -16.17
C ASP A 36 7.43 2.86 -14.78
N GLY A 37 6.60 3.90 -14.62
CA GLY A 37 5.97 4.24 -13.34
C GLY A 37 5.02 3.15 -12.82
N PRO A 38 4.66 3.19 -11.52
CA PRO A 38 3.86 2.15 -10.88
C PRO A 38 2.59 1.74 -11.62
N LEU A 39 1.83 2.68 -12.18
CA LEU A 39 0.56 2.42 -12.83
C LEU A 39 0.69 1.74 -14.20
N THR A 40 1.90 1.69 -14.79
CA THR A 40 2.12 1.04 -16.09
C THR A 40 2.30 -0.48 -15.97
N LYS A 41 2.47 -1.02 -14.75
CA LYS A 41 2.63 -2.47 -14.55
C LYS A 41 1.32 -3.23 -14.81
N SER A 42 1.43 -4.51 -15.16
CA SER A 42 0.29 -5.28 -15.69
C SER A 42 -0.63 -5.83 -14.60
N THR A 43 -0.09 -6.17 -13.42
CA THR A 43 -0.88 -6.72 -12.31
C THR A 43 -0.93 -5.77 -11.12
N PRO A 44 -1.99 -5.82 -10.28
CA PRO A 44 -2.04 -4.99 -9.08
C PRO A 44 -0.86 -5.19 -8.14
N LEU A 45 -0.39 -6.44 -7.96
CA LEU A 45 0.80 -6.73 -7.17
C LEU A 45 2.03 -6.00 -7.70
N GLN A 46 2.29 -6.06 -9.00
CA GLN A 46 3.42 -5.35 -9.61
C GLN A 46 3.30 -3.83 -9.47
N ARG A 47 2.08 -3.28 -9.56
CA ARG A 47 1.84 -1.84 -9.38
C ARG A 47 2.14 -1.40 -7.94
N VAL A 48 1.72 -2.18 -6.96
CA VAL A 48 2.00 -1.90 -5.53
C VAL A 48 3.48 -2.10 -5.19
N LEU A 49 4.16 -3.11 -5.76
CA LEU A 49 5.60 -3.29 -5.60
C LEU A 49 6.38 -2.13 -6.23
N ALA A 50 5.99 -1.69 -7.43
CA ALA A 50 6.59 -0.53 -8.06
C ALA A 50 6.29 0.76 -7.28
N LEU A 51 5.12 0.87 -6.65
CA LEU A 51 4.83 1.98 -5.74
C LEU A 51 5.78 1.97 -4.55
N ALA A 52 6.00 0.82 -3.91
CA ALA A 52 6.95 0.66 -2.81
C ALA A 52 8.35 1.16 -3.20
N ASP A 53 8.85 0.71 -4.35
CA ASP A 53 10.14 1.12 -4.92
C ASP A 53 10.22 2.64 -5.12
N THR A 54 9.20 3.26 -5.73
CA THR A 54 9.16 4.73 -5.89
C THR A 54 9.10 5.50 -4.57
N THR A 55 8.65 4.86 -3.50
CA THR A 55 8.63 5.42 -2.14
C THR A 55 9.85 5.05 -1.31
N ASN A 56 10.88 4.44 -1.92
CA ASN A 56 12.10 3.97 -1.25
C ASN A 56 11.79 2.98 -0.10
N VAL A 57 10.83 2.09 -0.34
CA VAL A 57 10.44 1.02 0.58
C VAL A 57 10.87 -0.32 -0.01
N ASP A 58 11.85 -0.98 0.61
CA ASP A 58 12.32 -2.29 0.17
C ASP A 58 11.32 -3.38 0.56
N VAL A 59 10.91 -4.21 -0.40
CA VAL A 59 10.01 -5.35 -0.16
C VAL A 59 10.75 -6.65 -0.41
N PHE A 60 10.74 -7.56 0.56
CA PHE A 60 11.41 -8.85 0.46
C PHE A 60 10.63 -9.95 1.19
N ASP A 61 10.97 -11.21 0.90
CA ASP A 61 10.40 -12.37 1.59
C ASP A 61 11.22 -12.70 2.84
N LEU A 62 10.52 -12.90 3.96
CA LEU A 62 11.10 -13.38 5.21
C LEU A 62 11.51 -14.85 5.06
N THR A 63 12.59 -15.22 5.74
CA THR A 63 13.00 -16.62 5.87
C THR A 63 12.03 -17.40 6.76
N ASP A 64 12.02 -18.72 6.60
CA ASP A 64 11.20 -19.64 7.40
C ASP A 64 11.35 -19.36 8.92
N GLY A 65 10.22 -19.27 9.63
CA GLY A 65 10.18 -18.93 11.06
C GLY A 65 9.28 -17.75 11.44
N THR A 66 8.64 -17.10 10.46
CA THR A 66 7.62 -16.07 10.73
C THR A 66 6.42 -16.71 11.45
N PRO A 67 5.91 -16.13 12.55
CA PRO A 67 4.71 -16.64 13.22
C PRO A 67 3.55 -16.83 12.25
N ALA A 68 2.78 -17.91 12.44
CA ALA A 68 1.72 -18.33 11.50
C ALA A 68 0.56 -17.32 11.39
N ASP A 69 0.46 -16.35 12.29
CA ASP A 69 -0.54 -15.28 12.32
C ASP A 69 -0.03 -13.95 11.75
N VAL A 70 1.27 -13.86 11.45
CA VAL A 70 1.91 -12.67 10.87
C VAL A 70 2.00 -12.81 9.35
N SER A 71 1.56 -11.79 8.62
CA SER A 71 1.72 -11.68 7.17
C SER A 71 2.94 -10.87 6.79
N ALA A 72 3.27 -9.84 7.56
CA ALA A 72 4.41 -9.01 7.25
C ALA A 72 5.01 -8.35 8.49
N LEU A 73 6.26 -7.92 8.34
CA LEU A 73 6.94 -7.02 9.25
C LEU A 73 7.23 -5.72 8.50
N ALA A 74 6.72 -4.59 8.97
CA ALA A 74 7.09 -3.27 8.46
C ALA A 74 8.10 -2.66 9.43
N THR A 75 9.23 -2.19 8.91
CA THR A 75 10.30 -1.61 9.70
C THR A 75 10.68 -0.22 9.20
N LEU A 76 11.05 0.63 10.15
CA LEU A 76 11.64 1.94 9.91
C LEU A 76 12.92 2.04 10.72
N SER A 77 14.05 2.18 10.02
CA SER A 77 15.34 2.47 10.62
C SER A 77 15.75 3.88 10.22
N GLN A 78 16.25 4.65 11.17
CA GLN A 78 16.84 5.95 10.92
C GLN A 78 18.34 5.87 11.23
N ASP A 79 19.17 5.91 10.19
CA ASP A 79 20.63 5.97 10.33
C ASP A 79 21.14 7.20 9.56
N ASN A 80 21.84 8.10 10.26
CA ASN A 80 22.52 9.27 9.69
C ASN A 80 21.69 10.01 8.60
N ASP A 81 20.51 10.49 8.99
CA ASP A 81 19.52 11.21 8.14
C ASP A 81 18.85 10.40 7.02
N ASN A 82 19.21 9.12 6.83
CA ASN A 82 18.50 8.22 5.91
C ASN A 82 17.45 7.41 6.66
N LEU A 83 16.18 7.63 6.31
CA LEU A 83 15.07 6.76 6.70
C LEU A 83 15.04 5.57 5.74
N ALA A 84 15.43 4.39 6.24
CA ALA A 84 15.28 3.14 5.52
C ALA A 84 13.97 2.47 5.94
N ALA A 85 13.08 2.26 4.97
CA ALA A 85 11.81 1.60 5.17
C ALA A 85 11.83 0.23 4.50
N THR A 86 11.41 -0.80 5.23
CA THR A 86 11.34 -2.15 4.65
C THR A 86 10.08 -2.90 5.04
N ILE A 87 9.65 -3.80 4.15
CA ILE A 87 8.50 -4.68 4.32
C ILE A 87 8.98 -6.12 4.06
N GLY A 88 9.09 -6.90 5.13
CA GLY A 88 9.31 -8.34 5.04
C GLY A 88 7.99 -9.09 4.99
N LEU A 89 7.75 -9.90 3.96
CA LEU A 89 6.51 -10.68 3.77
C LEU A 89 6.70 -12.14 4.20
N ALA A 90 5.66 -12.75 4.78
CA ALA A 90 5.65 -14.19 4.96
C ALA A 90 5.69 -14.90 3.58
N PRO A 91 6.49 -15.96 3.41
CA PRO A 91 6.76 -16.55 2.09
C PRO A 91 5.57 -17.32 1.50
N ASP A 92 4.58 -17.69 2.32
CA ASP A 92 3.42 -18.50 1.95
C ASP A 92 2.17 -17.67 1.59
N LEU A 93 2.29 -16.34 1.53
CA LEU A 93 1.16 -15.48 1.17
C LEU A 93 0.80 -15.60 -0.31
N THR A 94 -0.49 -15.75 -0.58
CA THR A 94 -1.04 -15.58 -1.93
C THR A 94 -0.79 -14.16 -2.45
N ASP A 95 -0.63 -14.00 -3.77
CA ASP A 95 -0.44 -12.69 -4.42
C ASP A 95 -1.50 -11.66 -4.01
N ASP A 96 -2.74 -12.12 -3.81
CA ASP A 96 -3.86 -11.31 -3.36
C ASP A 96 -3.61 -10.70 -1.97
N LEU A 97 -3.23 -11.54 -1.01
CA LEU A 97 -2.93 -11.09 0.34
C LEU A 97 -1.62 -10.29 0.39
N ARG A 98 -0.61 -10.68 -0.41
CA ARG A 98 0.62 -9.89 -0.58
C ARG A 98 0.30 -8.47 -1.03
N THR A 99 -0.51 -8.32 -2.07
CA THR A 99 -0.86 -7.00 -2.62
C THR A 99 -1.50 -6.12 -1.54
N ASP A 100 -2.48 -6.66 -0.80
CA ASP A 100 -3.19 -5.91 0.24
C ASP A 100 -2.28 -5.54 1.41
N VAL A 101 -1.45 -6.47 1.86
CA VAL A 101 -0.54 -6.28 3.00
C VAL A 101 0.57 -5.29 2.68
N ILE A 102 1.15 -5.33 1.47
CA ILE A 102 2.16 -4.33 1.04
C ILE A 102 1.53 -2.94 1.02
N ALA A 103 0.32 -2.79 0.45
CA ALA A 103 -0.35 -1.49 0.43
C ALA A 103 -0.64 -0.97 1.84
N PHE A 104 -1.08 -1.84 2.76
CA PHE A 104 -1.29 -1.47 4.15
C PHE A 104 0.01 -1.07 4.87
N ALA A 105 1.10 -1.80 4.63
CA ALA A 105 2.40 -1.47 5.19
C ALA A 105 2.96 -0.14 4.67
N ILE A 106 2.83 0.15 3.37
CA ILE A 106 3.18 1.46 2.80
C ILE A 106 2.33 2.56 3.44
N ALA A 107 1.02 2.34 3.57
CA ALA A 107 0.13 3.30 4.21
C ALA A 107 0.50 3.58 5.67
N LEU A 108 0.91 2.55 6.43
CA LEU A 108 1.42 2.69 7.80
C LEU A 108 2.71 3.51 7.84
N ILE A 109 3.67 3.18 6.97
CA ILE A 109 4.96 3.88 6.88
C ILE A 109 4.75 5.38 6.58
N VAL A 110 3.87 5.70 5.64
CA VAL A 110 3.62 7.08 5.20
C VAL A 110 2.76 7.85 6.19
N ALA A 111 1.66 7.27 6.68
CA ALA A 111 0.69 7.98 7.50
C ALA A 111 1.05 7.98 8.99
N MET A 112 1.74 6.94 9.47
CA MET A 112 2.01 6.71 10.89
C MET A 112 3.45 6.24 11.16
N PRO A 113 4.50 6.91 10.65
CA PRO A 113 5.89 6.48 10.84
C PRO A 113 6.27 6.40 12.32
N GLN A 114 5.72 7.30 13.15
CA GLN A 114 5.98 7.33 14.61
C GLN A 114 5.46 6.08 15.33
N THR A 115 4.41 5.42 14.82
CA THR A 115 3.91 4.16 15.38
C THR A 115 4.91 3.03 15.18
N ILE A 116 5.73 3.09 14.13
CA ILE A 116 6.77 2.11 13.86
C ILE A 116 8.03 2.45 14.66
N THR A 117 8.52 3.69 14.57
CA THR A 117 9.78 4.10 15.21
C THR A 117 9.72 4.16 16.73
N SER A 118 8.52 4.25 17.33
CA SER A 118 8.34 4.18 18.79
C SER A 118 8.40 2.77 19.37
N THR A 119 8.40 1.73 18.53
CA THR A 119 8.57 0.35 18.99
C THR A 119 10.03 0.06 19.33
N PRO A 120 10.33 -0.89 20.24
CA PRO A 120 11.70 -1.18 20.66
C PRO A 120 12.66 -1.54 19.52
N LYS A 121 12.14 -2.15 18.45
CA LYS A 121 12.93 -2.56 17.28
C LYS A 121 12.71 -1.70 16.04
N GLY A 122 11.92 -0.62 16.14
CA GLY A 122 11.50 0.13 14.95
C GLY A 122 10.72 -0.74 13.97
N ALA A 123 9.95 -1.71 14.48
CA ALA A 123 9.27 -2.74 13.70
C ALA A 123 7.87 -3.04 14.24
N ILE A 124 6.93 -3.22 13.32
CA ILE A 124 5.57 -3.69 13.62
C ILE A 124 5.26 -4.94 12.81
N ALA A 125 4.63 -5.90 13.46
CA ALA A 125 4.03 -7.06 12.82
C ALA A 125 2.62 -6.72 12.35
N ILE A 126 2.29 -7.16 11.14
CA ILE A 126 0.98 -7.03 10.51
C ILE A 126 0.34 -8.42 10.48
N SER A 127 -0.89 -8.52 10.98
CA SER A 127 -1.63 -9.78 11.03
C SER A 127 -2.06 -10.27 9.64
N ARG A 128 -2.27 -11.58 9.49
CA ARG A 128 -2.80 -12.17 8.24
C ARG A 128 -4.26 -11.88 7.94
N THR A 129 -5.08 -11.71 8.97
CA THR A 129 -6.53 -11.58 8.81
C THR A 129 -6.89 -10.12 8.54
N ARG A 130 -7.64 -9.89 7.46
CA ARG A 130 -8.25 -8.59 7.19
C ARG A 130 -9.26 -8.28 8.29
N LEU A 131 -9.16 -7.09 8.86
CA LEU A 131 -10.19 -6.51 9.72
C LEU A 131 -11.28 -5.87 8.86
N ASP A 132 -12.35 -5.43 9.52
CA ASP A 132 -13.35 -4.60 8.85
C ASP A 132 -12.70 -3.36 8.21
N PRO A 133 -13.24 -2.84 7.09
CA PRO A 133 -12.69 -1.68 6.42
C PRO A 133 -12.66 -0.48 7.36
N ALA A 134 -11.48 0.10 7.55
CA ALA A 134 -11.37 1.35 8.27
C ALA A 134 -11.94 2.50 7.43
N THR A 135 -12.68 3.39 8.08
CA THR A 135 -13.22 4.62 7.47
C THR A 135 -12.16 5.72 7.36
N ASP A 136 -11.06 5.59 8.11
CA ASP A 136 -9.93 6.50 8.13
C ASP A 136 -8.60 5.75 8.40
N GLY A 137 -7.49 6.49 8.46
CA GLY A 137 -6.18 5.95 8.79
C GLY A 137 -5.53 5.05 7.72
N PRO A 138 -4.53 4.23 8.10
CA PRO A 138 -3.73 3.45 7.15
C PRO A 138 -4.55 2.41 6.37
N GLY A 139 -5.54 1.78 7.00
CA GLY A 139 -6.41 0.80 6.34
C GLY A 139 -7.23 1.44 5.21
N HIS A 140 -7.75 2.64 5.47
CA HIS A 140 -8.48 3.42 4.49
C HIS A 140 -7.56 3.90 3.34
N LEU A 141 -6.39 4.48 3.69
CA LEU A 141 -5.41 4.91 2.68
C LEU A 141 -4.95 3.74 1.80
N ALA A 142 -4.70 2.56 2.38
CA ALA A 142 -4.34 1.36 1.64
C ALA A 142 -5.43 0.95 0.66
N ARG A 143 -6.71 1.04 1.05
CA ARG A 143 -7.84 0.76 0.15
C ARG A 143 -7.84 1.68 -1.08
N HIS A 144 -7.55 2.97 -0.89
CA HIS A 144 -7.41 3.93 -2.00
C HIS A 144 -6.21 3.61 -2.90
N MET A 145 -5.06 3.26 -2.32
CA MET A 145 -3.86 2.83 -3.07
C MET A 145 -4.16 1.59 -3.93
N LEU A 146 -4.82 0.58 -3.34
CA LEU A 146 -5.18 -0.67 -4.01
C LEU A 146 -6.14 -0.43 -5.17
N TYR A 147 -7.17 0.39 -4.95
CA TYR A 147 -8.11 0.74 -6.01
C TYR A 147 -7.41 1.42 -7.18
N THR A 148 -6.51 2.37 -6.88
CA THR A 148 -5.69 3.07 -7.87
C THR A 148 -4.81 2.08 -8.65
N CYS A 149 -4.29 1.06 -7.96
CA CYS A 149 -3.54 -0.05 -8.55
C CYS A 149 -4.42 -1.06 -9.30
N GLY A 150 -5.73 -0.85 -9.40
CA GLY A 150 -6.66 -1.72 -10.13
C GLY A 150 -7.12 -2.95 -9.34
N ARG A 151 -6.95 -2.94 -8.02
CA ARG A 151 -7.43 -3.99 -7.11
C ARG A 151 -8.64 -3.50 -6.32
N THR A 152 -9.75 -4.20 -6.47
CA THR A 152 -10.90 -4.05 -5.57
C THR A 152 -10.77 -5.10 -4.46
N THR A 153 -10.78 -4.67 -3.21
CA THR A 153 -10.71 -5.55 -2.04
C THR A 153 -11.83 -5.19 -1.06
N PRO A 154 -12.43 -6.16 -0.36
CA PRO A 154 -13.42 -5.86 0.67
C PRO A 154 -12.82 -5.05 1.81
N SER A 155 -11.54 -5.28 2.16
CA SER A 155 -10.82 -4.52 3.19
C SER A 155 -9.30 -4.56 2.94
N ALA A 156 -8.62 -3.49 3.31
CA ALA A 156 -7.17 -3.39 3.33
C ALA A 156 -6.64 -3.06 4.74
N THR A 157 -7.44 -3.36 5.77
CA THR A 157 -7.12 -3.06 7.16
C THR A 157 -6.66 -4.33 7.85
N PHE A 158 -5.59 -4.24 8.64
CA PHE A 158 -5.05 -5.37 9.39
C PHE A 158 -4.71 -4.94 10.83
N ALA A 159 -4.67 -5.89 11.75
CA ALA A 159 -4.17 -5.63 13.08
C ALA A 159 -2.65 -5.46 13.04
N VAL A 160 -2.12 -4.63 13.94
CA VAL A 160 -0.68 -4.41 14.11
C VAL A 160 -0.26 -4.69 15.55
N ALA A 161 0.95 -5.18 15.72
CA ALA A 161 1.58 -5.38 17.02
C ALA A 161 3.05 -4.95 16.99
N ALA A 162 3.54 -4.36 18.08
CA ALA A 162 4.96 -4.05 18.24
C ALA A 162 5.79 -5.34 18.35
N VAL A 163 7.03 -5.31 17.84
CA VAL A 163 7.97 -6.46 17.80
C VAL A 163 9.24 -6.19 18.59
#